data_AF-A0A8T6SJ16-F1
#
_entry.id   AF-A0A8T6SJ16-F1
#
_cell.length_a   1.000
_cell.length_b   1.000
_cell.length_c   1.000
_cell.angle_alpha   90.00
_cell.angle_beta   90.00
_cell.angle_gamma   90.00
#
_symmetry.space_group_name_H-M   'P 1'
#
loop_
_entity.id
_entity.type
_entity.pdbx_description
1 polymer ?
#
loop_
_entity_poly.entity_id
_entity_poly.type
_entity_poly.pdbx_seq_one_letter_code
_entity_poly.pdbx_strand_id
1 'polypeptide(L)' 'AILGLSGAGKTTLFRLLNTSIAPDKGEIYLWGRNPWKANKKDLRNMRSRIGSIYQEGALIPRLRAIDN' A
#
# COMPACT_ATOMS: atom_id res chain seq x y z
N ALA A 1 -9.33 -12.99 -2.08
CA ALA A 1 -8.62 -12.59 -3.32
C ALA A 1 -9.51 -11.64 -4.12
N ILE A 2 -8.93 -10.65 -4.80
CA ILE A 2 -9.67 -9.68 -5.63
C ILE A 2 -9.41 -10.01 -7.09
N LEU A 3 -10.47 -10.33 -7.83
CA LEU A 3 -10.43 -10.71 -9.23
C LEU A 3 -11.27 -9.72 -10.06
N GLY A 4 -10.93 -9.55 -11.33
CA GLY A 4 -11.68 -8.68 -12.24
C GLY A 4 -10.90 -8.34 -13.50
N LEU A 5 -11.58 -7.79 -14.51
CA LEU A 5 -11.00 -7.40 -15.80
C LEU A 5 -9.88 -6.37 -15.66
N SER A 6 -8.99 -6.28 -16.65
CA SER A 6 -8.01 -5.20 -16.72
C SER A 6 -8.73 -3.84 -16.70
N GLY A 7 -8.16 -2.85 -16.00
CA GLY A 7 -8.79 -1.53 -15.84
C GLY A 7 -9.90 -1.44 -14.78
N ALA A 8 -10.35 -2.55 -14.18
CA ALA A 8 -11.39 -2.54 -13.13
C ALA A 8 -10.98 -1.89 -11.79
N GLY A 9 -9.83 -1.21 -11.72
CA GLY A 9 -9.38 -0.48 -10.52
C GLY A 9 -8.68 -1.31 -9.45
N LYS A 10 -8.37 -2.58 -9.70
CA LYS A 10 -7.67 -3.47 -8.73
C LYS A 10 -6.35 -2.85 -8.22
N THR A 11 -5.51 -2.35 -9.12
CA THR A 11 -4.25 -1.69 -8.76
C THR A 11 -4.47 -0.42 -7.93
N THR A 12 -5.50 0.36 -8.26
CA THR A 12 -5.89 1.54 -7.49
C THR A 12 -6.31 1.15 -6.07
N LEU A 13 -7.11 0.11 -5.92
CA LEU A 13 -7.52 -0.41 -4.62
C LEU A 13 -6.31 -0.88 -3.79
N PHE A 14 -5.38 -1.63 -4.39
CA PHE A 14 -4.15 -2.01 -3.69
C PHE A 14 -3.32 -0.80 -3.23
N ARG A 15 -3.21 0.25 -4.07
CA ARG A 15 -2.52 1.50 -3.72
C ARG A 15 -3.23 2.30 -2.62
N LEU A 16 -4.55 2.22 -2.52
CA LEU A 16 -5.31 2.79 -1.41
C LEU A 16 -5.04 2.01 -0.11
N LEU A 17 -5.07 0.67 -0.17
CA LEU A 17 -4.86 -0.19 0.99
C LEU A 17 -3.44 -0.07 1.56
N ASN A 18 -2.42 0.01 0.70
CA ASN A 18 -1.05 0.24 1.15
C ASN A 18 -0.73 1.71 1.41
N THR A 19 -1.72 2.60 1.34
CA THR A 19 -1.65 4.05 1.63
C THR A 19 -0.71 4.83 0.71
N SER A 20 -0.41 4.32 -0.49
CA SER A 20 0.42 5.00 -1.49
C SER A 20 -0.30 6.17 -2.17
N ILE A 21 -1.63 6.09 -2.29
CA ILE A 21 -2.49 7.17 -2.82
C ILE A 21 -3.64 7.44 -1.86
N ALA A 22 -4.10 8.69 -1.78
CA ALA A 22 -5.30 9.04 -1.01
C ALA A 22 -6.59 8.78 -1.81
N PRO A 23 -7.71 8.44 -1.14
CA PRO A 23 -9.01 8.46 -1.80
C PRO A 23 -9.41 9.90 -2.09
N ASP A 24 -10.00 10.15 -3.27
CA ASP A 24 -10.54 11.49 -3.60
C ASP A 24 -11.77 11.84 -2.75
N LYS A 25 -12.57 10.82 -2.39
CA LYS A 25 -13.76 10.92 -1.55
C LYS A 25 -13.92 9.69 -0.68
N GLY A 26 -14.60 9.86 0.45
CA GLY A 26 -14.83 8.80 1.43
C GLY A 26 -13.66 8.63 2.40
N GLU A 27 -13.75 7.59 3.23
CA GLU A 27 -12.75 7.33 4.27
C GLU A 27 -12.35 5.86 4.27
N ILE A 28 -11.07 5.61 4.57
CA ILE A 28 -10.50 4.28 4.73
C ILE A 28 -9.84 4.21 6.09
N TYR A 29 -10.11 3.14 6.81
CA TYR A 29 -9.60 2.89 8.16
C TYR A 29 -8.74 1.63 8.17
N LEU A 30 -7.49 1.76 8.61
CA LEU A 30 -6.57 0.65 8.84
C LEU A 30 -6.40 0.48 10.34
N TRP A 31 -6.75 -0.70 10.87
CA TRP A 31 -6.77 -0.98 12.31
C TRP A 31 -7.54 0.10 13.11
N GLY A 32 -8.69 0.53 12.60
CA GLY A 32 -9.54 1.53 13.24
C GLY A 32 -9.02 2.98 13.17
N ARG A 33 -7.94 3.25 12.43
CA ARG A 33 -7.37 4.60 12.28
C ARG A 33 -7.34 5.02 10.81
N ASN A 34 -7.62 6.30 10.55
CA ASN A 34 -7.52 6.87 9.22
C ASN A 34 -6.06 7.26 8.91
N PRO A 35 -5.39 6.65 7.91
CA PRO A 35 -3.99 6.93 7.58
C PRO A 35 -3.73 8.39 7.18
N TRP A 36 -4.71 9.04 6.54
CA TRP A 36 -4.61 10.44 6.06
C TRP A 36 -4.90 11.47 7.15
N LYS A 37 -5.34 11.03 8.34
CA LYS A 37 -5.44 11.87 9.55
C LYS A 37 -4.33 11.58 10.56
N ALA A 38 -3.44 10.62 10.28
CA ALA A 38 -2.35 10.23 11.17
C ALA A 38 -1.13 11.17 11.03
N ASN A 39 -0.38 11.35 12.13
CA ASN A 39 0.93 12.00 12.05
C ASN A 39 1.96 11.10 11.33
N LYS A 40 3.13 11.67 10.98
CA LYS A 40 4.19 10.94 10.25
C LYS A 40 4.65 9.65 10.95
N LYS A 41 4.75 9.65 12.28
CA LYS A 41 5.21 8.49 13.07
C LYS A 41 4.18 7.37 13.02
N ASP A 42 2.92 7.69 13.26
CA ASP A 42 1.82 6.73 13.24
C ASP A 42 1.60 6.16 11.84
N LEU A 43 1.66 7.01 10.80
CA LEU A 43 1.57 6.56 9.41
C LEU A 43 2.71 5.60 9.05
N ARG A 44 3.95 5.88 9.49
CA ARG A 44 5.08 4.97 9.30
C ARG A 44 4.86 3.62 9.98
N ASN A 45 4.35 3.62 11.21
CA ASN A 45 4.03 2.40 11.96
C ASN A 45 2.89 1.60 11.32
N MET A 46 1.91 2.27 10.72
CA MET A 46 0.85 1.60 9.94
C MET A 46 1.45 0.95 8.68
N ARG A 47 2.25 1.69 7.93
CA ARG A 47 2.89 1.19 6.69
C ARG A 47 3.84 0.02 6.96
N SER A 48 4.57 0.01 8.07
CA SER A 48 5.48 -1.10 8.41
C SER A 48 4.74 -2.42 8.71
N ARG A 49 3.42 -2.39 8.90
CA ARG A 49 2.57 -3.57 9.05
C ARG A 49 2.05 -4.11 7.73
N ILE A 50 2.35 -3.45 6.60
CA ILE A 50 1.85 -3.80 5.27
C ILE A 50 3.03 -4.23 4.40
N GLY A 51 3.15 -5.53 4.15
CA GLY A 51 4.02 -6.06 3.10
C GLY A 51 3.35 -5.92 1.73
N SER A 52 4.06 -5.40 0.73
CA SER A 52 3.58 -5.31 -0.66
C SER A 52 4.53 -6.06 -1.58
N ILE A 53 3.99 -6.92 -2.44
CA ILE A 53 4.71 -7.58 -3.53
C ILE A 53 4.13 -7.02 -4.82
N TYR A 54 4.99 -6.43 -5.64
CA TYR A 54 4.61 -5.83 -6.91
C TYR A 54 4.77 -6.85 -8.04
N GLN A 55 3.93 -6.73 -9.07
CA GLN A 55 3.97 -7.63 -10.23
C GLN A 55 5.24 -7.41 -11.07
N GLU A 56 5.73 -6.18 -11.12
CA GLU A 56 7.03 -5.84 -11.70
C GLU A 56 8.11 -5.85 -10.62
N GLY A 57 9.30 -6.36 -10.96
CA GLY A 57 10.39 -6.60 -10.01
C GLY A 57 10.79 -5.35 -9.23
N ALA A 58 10.30 -5.22 -8.00
CA ALA A 58 10.57 -4.10 -7.09
C ALA A 58 11.85 -4.31 -6.25
N LEU A 59 12.82 -5.03 -6.79
CA LEU A 59 14.10 -5.30 -6.14
C LEU A 59 15.08 -4.16 -6.36
N ILE A 60 15.94 -3.90 -5.37
CA ILE A 60 17.04 -2.96 -5.49
C ILE A 60 18.21 -3.69 -6.17
N PRO A 61 18.58 -3.35 -7.42
CA PRO A 61 19.52 -4.17 -8.22
C PRO A 61 20.92 -4.29 -7.63
N ARG A 62 21.29 -3.36 -6.74
CA ARG A 62 22.63 -3.30 -6.11
C ARG A 62 22.73 -4.10 -4.81
N LEU A 63 21.63 -4.72 -4.36
CA LEU A 63 21.58 -5.50 -3.12
C LEU A 63 21.54 -7.01 -3.46
N ARG A 64 22.10 -7.84 -2.58
CA ARG A 64 21.95 -9.31 -2.69
C ARG A 64 20.54 -9.72 -2.30
N ALA A 65 20.12 -10.91 -2.68
CA ALA A 65 18.78 -11.43 -2.39
C ALA A 65 18.46 -11.47 -0.87
N ILE A 66 19.46 -11.71 -0.01
CA ILE A 66 19.27 -11.72 1.46
C ILE A 66 19.14 -10.32 2.07
N ASP A 67 19.61 -9.29 1.37
CA ASP A 67 19.62 -7.91 1.86
C ASP A 67 18.42 -7.08 1.33
N ASN A 68 17.76 -7.55 0.27
CA ASN A 68 16.52 -6.95 -0.26
C ASN A 68 15.32 -7.31 0.62
#